data_AF-A0A853ENC8-F1
#
_entry.id   AF-A0A853ENC8-F1
#
_cell.length_a   1.000
_cell.length_b   1.000
_cell.length_c   1.000
_cell.angle_alpha   90.00
_cell.angle_beta   90.00
_cell.angle_gamma   90.00
#
_symmetry.space_group_name_H-M   'P 1'
#
loop_
_entity.id
_entity.type
_entity.pdbx_description
1 polymer ?
#
loop_
_entity_poly.entity_id
_entity_poly.type
_entity_poly.pdbx_seq_one_letter_code
_entity_poly.pdbx_strand_id
1 'polypeptide(L)'
;MPQPPHPDTETCPPPATGPGPHAPLPEAAPPAARRPPVSAGPGAAPAPGAHSRLVVAAAVVDRLSKPTRLLCAARAYPAELAGRFELPGGKVEPGESPLQALTRELAEEISLR
;
A
#
# COMPACT_ATOMS: atom_id res chain seq x y z
N MET A 1 15.59 -60.68 -20.51
CA MET A 1 15.29 -59.27 -20.80
C MET A 1 16.07 -58.42 -19.80
N PRO A 2 17.06 -57.61 -20.22
CA PRO A 2 17.76 -56.73 -19.30
C PRO A 2 16.80 -55.65 -18.78
N GLN A 3 16.87 -55.35 -17.49
CA GLN A 3 16.08 -54.27 -16.89
C GLN A 3 16.55 -52.91 -17.43
N PRO A 4 15.66 -51.95 -17.68
CA PRO A 4 16.04 -50.60 -18.07
C PRO A 4 16.77 -49.89 -16.90
N PRO A 5 17.76 -49.02 -17.17
CA PRO A 5 18.40 -48.24 -16.13
C PRO A 5 17.38 -47.30 -15.47
N HIS A 6 17.48 -47.15 -14.15
CA HIS A 6 16.70 -46.19 -13.37
C HIS A 6 17.02 -44.75 -13.83
N PRO A 7 16.02 -43.84 -13.87
CA PRO A 7 16.28 -42.44 -14.19
C PRO A 7 17.16 -41.81 -13.11
N ASP A 8 18.14 -41.03 -13.57
CA ASP A 8 19.10 -40.29 -12.75
C ASP A 8 18.42 -39.56 -11.59
N THR A 9 18.94 -39.78 -10.38
CA THR A 9 18.64 -38.96 -9.21
C THR A 9 18.99 -37.51 -9.52
N GLU A 10 17.97 -36.72 -9.86
CA GLU A 10 18.03 -35.28 -9.98
C GLU A 10 18.54 -34.73 -8.64
N THR A 11 19.80 -34.30 -8.62
CA THR A 11 20.40 -33.66 -7.45
C THR A 11 19.73 -32.29 -7.32
N CYS A 12 18.89 -32.16 -6.30
CA CYS A 12 18.29 -30.89 -5.92
C CYS A 12 19.42 -29.85 -5.72
N PRO A 13 19.38 -28.67 -6.36
CA PRO A 13 20.34 -27.61 -6.08
C PRO A 13 20.18 -27.16 -4.62
N PRO A 14 21.28 -26.80 -3.93
CA PRO A 14 21.18 -26.27 -2.57
C PRO A 14 20.31 -25.00 -2.57
N PRO A 15 19.57 -24.73 -1.49
CA PRO A 15 18.77 -23.50 -1.39
C PRO A 15 19.69 -22.29 -1.53
N ALA A 16 19.25 -21.31 -2.33
CA ALA A 16 19.92 -20.01 -2.41
C ALA A 16 20.03 -19.45 -0.99
N THR A 17 21.26 -19.18 -0.55
CA THR A 17 21.55 -18.52 0.72
C THR A 17 20.79 -17.20 0.75
N GLY A 18 19.66 -17.17 1.46
CA GLY A 18 18.93 -15.94 1.73
C GLY A 18 19.83 -14.97 2.50
N PRO A 19 19.63 -13.65 2.36
CA PRO A 19 20.36 -12.68 3.16
C PRO A 19 20.13 -13.00 4.64
N GLY A 20 21.21 -13.06 5.41
CA GLY A 20 21.16 -13.36 6.84
C GLY A 20 20.25 -12.40 7.63
N PRO A 21 19.94 -12.71 8.90
CA PRO A 21 18.92 -12.02 9.72
C PRO A 21 19.28 -10.57 10.13
N HIS A 22 20.20 -9.92 9.43
CA HIS A 22 20.70 -8.58 9.71
C HIS A 22 20.98 -7.75 8.45
N ALA A 23 20.27 -8.02 7.34
CA ALA A 23 20.24 -7.05 6.25
C ALA A 23 19.57 -5.76 6.77
N PRO A 24 20.27 -4.61 6.79
CA PRO A 24 19.63 -3.36 7.18
C PRO A 24 18.49 -3.07 6.21
N LEU A 25 17.34 -2.68 6.74
CA LEU A 25 16.23 -2.18 5.93
C LEU A 25 16.78 -1.06 5.01
N PRO A 26 16.35 -1.01 3.73
CA PRO A 26 16.78 0.07 2.84
C PRO A 26 16.42 1.40 3.49
N GLU A 27 17.41 2.29 3.54
CA GLU A 27 17.26 3.64 4.08
C GLU A 27 16.10 4.32 3.34
N ALA A 28 15.13 4.84 4.08
CA ALA A 28 13.98 5.52 3.51
C ALA A 28 14.48 6.65 2.60
N ALA A 29 14.02 6.65 1.35
CA ALA A 29 14.34 7.70 0.40
C ALA A 29 14.09 9.08 1.04
N PRO A 30 14.97 10.07 0.80
CA PRO A 30 14.80 11.41 1.35
C PRO A 30 13.41 11.94 0.98
N PRO A 31 12.75 12.71 1.86
CA PRO A 31 11.41 13.20 1.57
C PRO A 31 11.45 14.00 0.27
N ALA A 32 10.64 13.58 -0.69
CA ALA A 32 10.40 14.37 -1.89
C ALA A 32 10.09 15.80 -1.44
N ALA A 33 10.73 16.78 -2.08
CA ALA A 33 10.57 18.19 -1.75
C ALA A 33 9.10 18.50 -1.48
N ARG A 34 8.81 19.16 -0.35
CA ARG A 34 7.44 19.52 0.05
C ARG A 34 6.77 20.23 -1.12
N ARG A 35 5.89 19.53 -1.83
CA ARG A 35 4.97 20.19 -2.73
C ARG A 35 4.09 21.07 -1.84
N PRO A 36 3.89 22.35 -2.16
CA PRO A 36 2.91 23.17 -1.44
C PRO A 36 1.57 22.43 -1.46
N PRO A 37 0.73 22.57 -0.42
CA PRO A 37 -0.62 22.04 -0.47
C PRO A 37 -1.25 22.60 -1.76
N VAL A 38 -1.63 21.71 -2.66
CA VAL A 38 -2.47 22.08 -3.79
C VAL A 38 -3.75 22.58 -3.14
N SER A 39 -3.93 23.90 -3.16
CA SER A 39 -5.23 24.50 -2.93
C SER A 39 -6.17 23.82 -3.92
N ALA A 40 -7.19 23.11 -3.43
CA ALA A 40 -8.26 22.64 -4.27
C ALA A 40 -8.86 23.87 -4.96
N GLY A 41 -8.44 24.13 -6.21
CA GLY A 41 -9.01 25.20 -7.02
C GLY A 41 -10.51 24.93 -7.20
N PRO A 42 -11.33 25.98 -7.40
CA PRO A 42 -12.74 25.78 -7.65
C PRO A 42 -12.90 24.97 -8.95
N GLY A 43 -13.47 23.78 -8.79
CA GLY A 43 -14.08 22.89 -9.77
C GLY A 43 -13.73 23.08 -11.24
N ALA A 44 -12.94 22.16 -11.78
CA ALA A 44 -13.33 21.62 -13.09
C ALA A 44 -14.72 20.99 -12.90
N ALA A 45 -15.74 21.56 -13.53
CA ALA A 45 -17.10 21.05 -13.43
C ALA A 45 -17.11 19.56 -13.80
N PRO A 46 -17.69 18.68 -12.97
CA PRO A 46 -17.79 17.28 -13.31
C PRO A 46 -18.59 17.14 -14.61
N ALA A 47 -18.09 16.33 -15.54
CA ALA A 47 -18.87 15.95 -16.71
C ALA A 47 -20.21 15.34 -16.24
N PRO A 48 -21.35 15.71 -16.83
CA PRO A 48 -22.65 15.18 -16.43
C PRO A 48 -22.65 13.65 -16.57
N GLY A 49 -22.74 12.95 -15.43
CA GLY A 49 -22.65 11.48 -15.33
C GLY A 49 -21.63 10.96 -14.31
N ALA A 50 -20.73 11.80 -13.80
CA ALA A 50 -19.77 11.38 -12.77
C ALA A 50 -20.40 11.43 -11.37
N HIS A 51 -20.78 10.28 -10.82
CA HIS A 51 -21.17 10.16 -9.41
C HIS A 51 -19.96 10.49 -8.52
N SER A 52 -19.94 11.69 -7.95
CA SER A 52 -18.93 12.07 -6.96
C SER A 52 -19.16 11.25 -5.70
N ARG A 53 -18.36 10.20 -5.49
CA ARG A 53 -18.45 9.35 -4.30
C ARG A 53 -17.50 9.88 -3.24
N LEU A 54 -18.03 10.09 -2.03
CA LEU A 54 -17.23 10.49 -0.87
C LEU A 54 -16.26 9.36 -0.50
N VAL A 55 -15.00 9.73 -0.25
CA VAL A 55 -13.90 8.83 0.15
C VAL A 55 -13.25 9.43 1.40
N VAL A 56 -12.87 8.56 2.33
CA VAL A 56 -12.13 8.90 3.55
C VAL A 56 -10.75 8.26 3.49
N ALA A 57 -9.77 8.90 4.13
CA ALA A 57 -8.40 8.39 4.22
C ALA A 57 -7.77 8.80 5.55
N ALA A 58 -6.93 7.94 6.12
CA ALA A 58 -6.21 8.19 7.37
C ALA A 58 -4.74 8.49 7.12
N ALA A 59 -4.23 9.55 7.76
CA ALA A 59 -2.79 9.79 7.88
C ALA A 59 -2.30 9.21 9.22
N VAL A 60 -1.83 7.97 9.21
CA VAL A 60 -1.30 7.30 10.41
C VAL A 60 0.20 7.56 10.53
N VAL A 61 0.61 8.22 11.61
CA VAL A 61 2.01 8.64 11.85
C VAL A 61 2.59 7.99 13.10
N ASP A 62 3.93 7.93 13.19
CA ASP A 62 4.61 7.38 14.36
C ASP A 62 4.39 8.20 15.64
N ARG A 63 4.33 9.53 15.52
CA ARG A 63 4.13 10.46 16.64
C ARG A 63 3.31 11.67 16.21
N LEU A 64 2.32 12.04 17.02
CA LEU A 64 1.45 13.19 16.72
C LEU A 64 2.16 14.55 16.91
N SER A 65 3.00 14.70 17.93
CA SER A 65 3.69 15.97 18.21
C SER A 65 4.84 16.27 17.24
N LYS A 66 5.50 15.23 16.72
CA LYS A 66 6.60 15.33 15.76
C LYS A 66 6.65 14.09 14.85
N PRO A 67 5.81 14.05 13.79
CA PRO A 67 5.76 12.91 12.89
C PRO A 67 7.05 12.80 12.07
N THR A 68 7.59 11.59 11.96
CA THR A 68 8.75 11.28 11.10
C THR A 68 8.47 10.15 10.11
N ARG A 69 7.40 9.37 10.31
CA ARG A 69 6.96 8.32 9.39
C ARG A 69 5.45 8.40 9.16
N LEU A 70 5.02 8.00 7.97
CA LEU A 70 3.62 7.91 7.54
C LEU A 70 3.37 6.50 6.99
N LEU A 71 2.31 5.85 7.44
CA LEU A 71 1.88 4.55 6.90
C LEU A 71 1.19 4.74 5.55
N CYS A 72 1.72 4.08 4.52
CA CYS A 72 1.12 4.02 3.19
C CYS A 72 1.27 2.61 2.59
N ALA A 73 0.33 2.18 1.76
CA ALA A 73 0.46 1.01 0.91
C ALA A 73 1.13 1.38 -0.41
N ALA A 74 2.12 0.61 -0.86
CA ALA A 74 2.70 0.77 -2.19
C ALA A 74 1.89 -0.07 -3.19
N ARG A 75 1.42 0.54 -4.28
CA ARG A 75 0.80 -0.22 -5.37
C ARG A 75 1.86 -1.06 -6.07
N ALA A 76 1.65 -2.38 -6.11
CA ALA A 76 2.54 -3.31 -6.82
C ALA A 76 2.13 -3.52 -8.30
N TYR A 77 0.86 -3.25 -8.65
CA TYR A 77 0.32 -3.42 -9.99
C TYR A 77 -0.95 -2.54 -10.19
N PRO A 78 -1.35 -2.16 -11.42
CA PRO A 78 -0.63 -2.24 -12.70
C PRO A 78 0.69 -1.46 -12.70
N ALA A 79 1.62 -1.83 -13.60
CA ALA A 79 2.98 -1.25 -13.66
C ALA A 79 2.97 0.28 -13.81
N GLU A 80 1.94 0.85 -14.44
CA GLU A 80 1.74 2.30 -14.57
C GLU A 80 1.49 3.02 -13.23
N LEU A 81 1.04 2.27 -12.23
CA LEU A 81 0.79 2.74 -10.86
C LEU A 81 1.84 2.23 -9.87
N ALA A 82 2.78 1.39 -10.32
CA ALA A 82 3.87 0.90 -9.49
C ALA A 82 4.70 2.06 -8.95
N GLY A 83 4.97 2.06 -7.65
CA GLY A 83 5.66 3.15 -6.97
C GLY A 83 4.78 4.32 -6.53
N ARG A 84 3.45 4.25 -6.75
CA ARG A 84 2.50 5.16 -6.10
C ARG A 84 2.13 4.62 -4.72
N PHE A 85 1.88 5.55 -3.81
CA PHE A 85 1.47 5.26 -2.44
C PHE A 85 0.02 5.63 -2.21
N GLU A 86 -0.66 4.84 -1.36
CA GLU A 86 -2.04 5.08 -0.94
C GLU A 86 -2.13 5.10 0.58
N LEU A 87 -3.03 5.93 1.07
CA LEU A 87 -3.38 5.97 2.49
C LEU A 87 -4.45 4.92 2.78
N PRO A 88 -4.46 4.33 3.99
CA PRO A 88 -5.57 3.49 4.43
C PRO A 88 -6.89 4.27 4.38
N GLY A 89 -7.95 3.62 3.91
CA GLY A 89 -9.26 4.23 3.76
C GLY A 89 -9.99 3.80 2.51
N GLY A 90 -11.21 4.30 2.37
CA GLY A 90 -12.12 3.80 1.36
C GLY A 90 -13.34 4.68 1.15
N LYS A 91 -14.29 4.15 0.39
CA LYS A 91 -15.54 4.84 0.07
C LYS A 91 -16.42 4.88 1.31
N VAL A 92 -17.13 6.00 1.48
CA VAL A 92 -18.22 6.06 2.44
C VAL A 92 -19.41 5.30 1.85
N GLU A 93 -19.95 4.34 2.62
CA GLU A 93 -21.12 3.58 2.20
C GLU A 93 -22.43 4.30 2.58
N PRO A 94 -23.56 4.02 1.88
CA PRO A 94 -24.83 4.63 2.20
C PRO A 94 -25.24 4.41 3.66
N GLY A 95 -25.55 5.49 4.37
CA GLY A 95 -25.96 5.45 5.78
C GLY A 95 -24.79 5.55 6.78
N GLU A 96 -23.54 5.56 6.32
CA GLU A 96 -22.38 5.82 7.18
C GLU A 96 -22.07 7.32 7.29
N SER A 97 -21.69 7.76 8.49
CA SER A 97 -20.93 9.01 8.63
C SER A 97 -19.48 8.82 8.16
N PRO A 98 -18.77 9.88 7.75
CA PRO A 98 -17.37 9.77 7.35
C PRO A 98 -16.47 9.17 8.43
N LEU A 99 -16.76 9.46 9.71
CA LEU A 99 -16.02 8.88 10.83
C LEU A 99 -16.28 7.38 10.96
N GLN A 100 -17.53 6.92 10.82
CA GLN A 100 -17.86 5.49 10.85
C GLN A 100 -17.19 4.73 9.71
N ALA A 101 -17.24 5.28 8.49
CA ALA A 101 -16.54 4.70 7.34
C ALA A 101 -15.04 4.60 7.61
N LEU A 102 -14.41 5.67 8.10
CA LEU A 102 -12.97 5.68 8.37
C LEU A 102 -12.57 4.66 9.45
N THR A 103 -13.34 4.56 10.53
CA THR A 103 -13.09 3.58 11.60
C THR A 103 -13.23 2.15 11.08
N ARG A 104 -14.22 1.86 10.21
CA ARG A 104 -14.39 0.55 9.58
C ARG A 104 -13.18 0.18 8.71
N GLU A 105 -12.78 1.07 7.80
CA GLU A 105 -11.64 0.84 6.90
C GLU A 105 -10.33 0.60 7.68
N LEU A 106 -10.07 1.42 8.72
CA LEU A 106 -8.88 1.26 9.56
C LEU A 106 -8.85 -0.10 10.28
N ALA A 107 -10.00 -0.59 10.73
CA ALA A 107 -10.12 -1.89 11.38
C ALA A 107 -9.93 -3.06 10.39
N GLU A 108 -10.43 -2.94 9.16
CA GLU A 108 -10.36 -3.98 8.14
C GLU A 108 -8.97 -4.08 7.48
N GLU A 109 -8.38 -2.96 7.09
CA GLU A 109 -7.14 -2.95 6.30
C GLU A 109 -5.88 -3.13 7.15
N ILE A 110 -5.87 -2.50 8.33
CA ILE A 110 -4.65 -2.40 9.16
C ILE A 110 -4.88 -2.81 10.62
N SER A 111 -6.07 -3.35 10.95
CA SER A 111 -6.41 -3.86 12.29
C SER A 111 -6.30 -2.82 13.41
N LEU A 112 -6.51 -1.54 13.10
CA LEU A 112 -6.47 -0.43 14.05
C LEU A 112 -7.88 -0.13 14.60
N ARG A 113 -8.00 0.07 15.92
CA ARG A 113 -9.28 0.35 16.61
C ARG A 113 -9.15 1.53 17.56
#